data_AF-A0A6G2DGB4-F1
#
_entry.id   AF-A0A6G2DGB4-F1
#
_cell.length_a   1.000
_cell.length_b   1.000
_cell.length_c   1.000
_cell.angle_alpha   90.00
_cell.angle_beta   90.00
_cell.angle_gamma   90.00
#
_symmetry.space_group_name_H-M   'P 1'
#
loop_
_entity.id
_entity.type
_entity.pdbx_description
1 polymer ?
#
loop_
_entity_poly.entity_id
_entity_poly.type
_entity_poly.pdbx_seq_one_letter_code
_entity_poly.pdbx_strand_id
1 'polypeptide(L)'
;SFTINVTFSDKDGKPINGKFGNTTVTNGKAQISLKNSQETALSYLPRDTHYKVEEVENSRTGYHVTYEKQEGTLSEDVQTIVTNHRLPTLSVTKKVTG
;
A
#
# COMPACT_ATOMS: atom_id res chain seq x y z
N SER A 1 10.91 1.61 6.22
CA SER A 1 9.76 0.82 5.75
C SER A 1 8.70 1.79 5.30
N PHE A 2 7.85 1.37 4.39
CA PHE A 2 6.70 2.13 3.90
C PHE A 2 5.44 1.59 4.57
N THR A 3 4.50 2.48 4.89
CA THR A 3 3.27 2.11 5.60
C THR A 3 2.11 2.22 4.62
N ILE A 4 1.47 1.10 4.36
CA ILE A 4 0.37 0.97 3.40
C ILE A 4 -0.92 0.72 4.17
N ASN A 5 -1.92 1.54 3.89
CA ASN A 5 -3.30 1.31 4.32
C ASN A 5 -4.02 0.52 3.22
N VAL A 6 -4.74 -0.51 3.63
CA VAL A 6 -5.65 -1.24 2.76
C VAL A 6 -7.04 -1.18 3.36
N THR A 7 -8.02 -0.76 2.56
CA THR A 7 -9.42 -0.78 2.94
C THR A 7 -10.14 -1.93 2.22
N PHE A 8 -11.13 -2.51 2.89
CA PHE A 8 -11.90 -3.64 2.41
C PHE A 8 -13.38 -3.45 2.72
N SER A 9 -14.24 -3.73 1.74
CA SER A 9 -15.68 -3.81 1.93
C SER A 9 -16.28 -5.01 1.20
N ASP A 10 -17.38 -5.55 1.70
CA ASP A 10 -18.14 -6.58 1.00
C ASP A 10 -18.88 -6.01 -0.22
N LYS A 11 -19.57 -6.88 -0.95
CA LYS A 11 -20.40 -6.53 -2.12
C LYS A 11 -21.48 -5.48 -1.85
N ASP A 12 -21.88 -5.30 -0.59
CA ASP A 12 -22.90 -4.33 -0.17
C ASP A 12 -22.26 -3.03 0.37
N GLY A 13 -20.92 -2.90 0.26
CA GLY A 13 -20.17 -1.75 0.74
C GLY A 13 -19.94 -1.72 2.25
N LYS A 14 -20.19 -2.83 2.97
CA LYS A 14 -19.98 -2.90 4.41
C LYS A 14 -18.54 -3.31 4.74
N PRO A 15 -17.93 -2.78 5.81
CA PRO A 15 -16.58 -3.15 6.19
C PRO A 15 -16.50 -4.64 6.59
N ILE A 16 -15.52 -5.35 6.06
CA ILE A 16 -15.21 -6.71 6.51
C ILE A 16 -14.29 -6.68 7.74
N ASN A 17 -14.34 -7.73 8.55
CA ASN A 17 -13.56 -7.87 9.77
C ASN A 17 -13.05 -9.29 9.90
N GLY A 18 -11.87 -9.46 10.50
CA GLY A 18 -11.32 -10.78 10.76
C GLY A 18 -9.81 -10.83 10.58
N LYS A 19 -9.26 -12.04 10.63
CA LYS A 19 -7.84 -12.30 10.39
C LYS A 19 -7.68 -13.00 9.04
N PHE A 20 -6.97 -12.35 8.12
CA PHE A 20 -6.72 -12.81 6.76
C PHE A 20 -5.22 -13.04 6.59
N GLY A 21 -4.82 -14.31 6.53
CA GLY A 21 -3.43 -14.71 6.72
C GLY A 21 -2.90 -14.26 8.09
N ASN A 22 -1.84 -13.44 8.08
CA ASN A 22 -1.24 -12.86 9.28
C ASN A 22 -1.75 -11.45 9.62
N THR A 23 -2.65 -10.90 8.81
CA THR A 23 -3.13 -9.52 8.95
C THR A 23 -4.52 -9.49 9.58
N THR A 24 -4.68 -8.72 10.65
CA THR A 24 -6.00 -8.44 11.23
C THR A 24 -6.61 -7.22 10.53
N VAL A 25 -7.82 -7.37 10.01
CA VAL A 25 -8.63 -6.30 9.45
C VAL A 25 -9.70 -5.93 10.48
N THR A 26 -9.73 -4.65 10.84
CA THR A 26 -10.69 -4.09 11.79
C THR A 26 -11.41 -2.92 11.14
N ASN A 27 -12.73 -2.94 11.17
CA ASN A 27 -13.61 -1.99 10.51
C ASN A 27 -13.26 -1.78 9.03
N GLY A 28 -12.99 -2.88 8.31
CA GLY A 28 -12.62 -2.84 6.89
C GLY A 28 -11.26 -2.18 6.64
N LYS A 29 -10.38 -2.06 7.64
CA LYS A 29 -9.07 -1.42 7.49
C LYS A 29 -7.97 -2.32 8.03
N ALA A 30 -6.87 -2.38 7.29
CA ALA A 30 -5.61 -2.93 7.74
C ALA A 30 -4.47 -1.96 7.41
N GLN A 31 -3.44 -1.98 8.25
CA GLN A 31 -2.21 -1.24 8.02
C GLN A 31 -1.04 -2.22 7.97
N ILE A 32 -0.22 -2.10 6.94
CA ILE A 32 0.86 -3.01 6.60
C ILE A 32 2.14 -2.20 6.50
N SER A 33 3.22 -2.68 7.11
CA SER A 33 4.55 -2.07 7.01
C SER A 33 5.48 -2.97 6.21
N LEU A 34 5.95 -2.50 5.06
CA LEU A 34 6.83 -3.25 4.16
C LEU A 34 8.20 -2.57 4.02
N LYS A 35 9.26 -3.38 3.89
CA LYS A 35 10.58 -2.92 3.42
C LYS A 35 10.66 -3.09 1.90
N ASN A 36 11.76 -2.61 1.30
CA ASN A 36 12.02 -2.82 -0.13
C ASN A 36 11.98 -4.32 -0.46
N SER A 37 11.30 -4.68 -1.56
CA SER A 37 11.11 -6.05 -2.03
C SER A 37 10.47 -7.02 -1.02
N GLN A 38 9.83 -6.51 0.03
CA GLN A 38 9.06 -7.32 0.97
C GLN A 38 7.60 -7.42 0.51
N GLU A 39 7.03 -8.60 0.60
CA GLU A 39 5.62 -8.87 0.29
C GLU A 39 4.86 -9.30 1.55
N THR A 40 3.55 -9.08 1.54
CA THR A 40 2.61 -9.71 2.48
C THR A 40 1.40 -10.24 1.73
N ALA A 41 0.89 -11.39 2.16
CA ALA A 41 -0.33 -11.98 1.61
C ALA A 41 -1.47 -11.92 2.64
N LEU A 42 -2.62 -11.39 2.22
CA LEU A 42 -3.88 -11.46 2.97
C LEU A 42 -4.72 -12.60 2.42
N SER A 43 -4.46 -13.80 2.93
CA SER A 43 -5.10 -15.03 2.45
C SER A 43 -6.55 -15.16 2.93
N TYR A 44 -7.36 -15.85 2.13
CA TYR A 44 -8.75 -16.24 2.46
C TYR A 44 -9.70 -15.05 2.66
N LEU A 45 -9.48 -13.94 1.93
CA LEU A 45 -10.46 -12.86 1.86
C LEU A 45 -11.78 -13.40 1.25
N PRO A 46 -12.95 -12.94 1.72
CA PRO A 46 -14.23 -13.33 1.14
C PRO A 46 -14.28 -12.97 -0.34
N ARG A 47 -14.92 -13.82 -1.15
CA ARG A 47 -15.17 -13.52 -2.56
C ARG A 47 -15.99 -12.24 -2.71
N ASP A 48 -15.73 -11.50 -3.78
CA ASP A 48 -16.37 -10.22 -4.10
C ASP A 48 -16.07 -9.11 -3.08
N THR A 49 -15.00 -9.26 -2.30
CA THR A 49 -14.47 -8.18 -1.47
C THR A 49 -13.89 -7.09 -2.37
N HIS A 50 -14.38 -5.87 -2.21
CA HIS A 50 -13.77 -4.68 -2.78
C HIS A 50 -12.59 -4.23 -1.93
N TYR A 51 -11.47 -3.89 -2.55
CA TYR A 51 -10.27 -3.42 -1.86
C TYR A 51 -9.75 -2.12 -2.46
N LYS A 52 -9.07 -1.31 -1.64
CA LYS A 52 -8.29 -0.15 -2.09
C LYS A 52 -7.00 -0.03 -1.30
N VAL A 53 -5.91 0.28 -2.00
CA VAL A 53 -4.55 0.41 -1.46
C VAL A 53 -4.09 1.86 -1.54
N GLU A 54 -3.61 2.39 -0.41
CA GLU A 54 -3.06 3.75 -0.32
C GLU A 54 -1.83 3.76 0.60
N GLU A 55 -0.75 4.42 0.18
CA GLU A 55 0.43 4.58 1.02
C GLU A 55 0.29 5.81 1.92
N VAL A 56 0.65 5.69 3.20
CA VAL A 56 0.56 6.77 4.19
C VAL A 56 1.53 7.89 3.81
N GLU A 57 1.04 9.13 3.77
CA GLU A 57 1.79 10.34 3.36
C GLU A 57 3.17 10.45 3.98
N ASN A 58 3.25 10.34 5.30
CA ASN A 58 4.52 10.50 6.02
C ASN A 58 5.54 9.43 5.62
N SER A 59 5.09 8.23 5.24
CA SER A 59 5.97 7.12 4.85
C SER A 59 6.53 7.27 3.43
N ARG A 60 5.88 8.06 2.57
CA ARG A 60 6.30 8.33 1.18
C ARG A 60 7.03 9.67 0.99
N THR A 61 7.43 10.35 2.08
CA THR A 61 8.16 11.62 1.99
C THR A 61 9.43 11.48 1.15
N GLY A 62 9.56 12.28 0.09
CA GLY A 62 10.70 12.22 -0.82
C GLY A 62 10.57 11.20 -1.95
N TYR A 63 9.39 10.59 -2.12
CA TYR A 63 9.08 9.64 -3.19
C TYR A 63 7.83 10.07 -3.97
N HIS A 64 7.79 9.72 -5.25
CA HIS A 64 6.58 9.69 -6.07
C HIS A 64 6.07 8.25 -6.13
N VAL A 65 4.79 8.03 -5.82
CA VAL A 65 4.22 6.68 -5.66
C VAL A 65 3.32 6.34 -6.83
N THR A 66 3.53 5.16 -7.40
CA THR A 66 2.67 4.58 -8.44
C THR A 66 2.09 3.25 -7.98
N TYR A 67 0.92 2.89 -8.50
CA TYR A 67 0.18 1.69 -8.10
C TYR A 67 -0.22 0.86 -9.32
N GLU A 68 -0.02 -0.44 -9.23
CA GLU A 68 -0.65 -1.42 -10.11
C GLU A 68 -1.84 -2.06 -9.37
N LYS A 69 -3.01 -2.02 -10.00
CA LYS A 69 -4.27 -2.53 -9.42
C LYS A 69 -4.55 -1.93 -8.04
N GLN A 70 -4.51 -0.61 -7.93
CA GLN A 70 -4.69 0.14 -6.68
C GLN A 70 -6.01 -0.21 -5.98
N GLU A 71 -7.06 -0.46 -6.76
CA GLU A 71 -8.41 -0.72 -6.30
C GLU A 71 -9.06 -1.74 -7.23
N GLY A 72 -9.97 -2.56 -6.68
CA GLY A 72 -10.69 -3.56 -7.44
C GLY A 72 -11.52 -4.50 -6.58
N THR A 73 -12.13 -5.49 -7.22
CA THR A 73 -12.94 -6.51 -6.56
C THR A 73 -12.27 -7.87 -6.68
N LEU A 74 -12.17 -8.60 -5.56
CA LEU A 74 -11.52 -9.91 -5.47
C LEU A 74 -12.49 -11.02 -5.89
N SER A 75 -12.51 -11.34 -7.18
CA SER A 75 -13.16 -12.54 -7.72
C SER A 75 -12.19 -13.72 -7.87
N GLU A 76 -10.89 -13.42 -7.91
CA GLU A 76 -9.73 -14.31 -8.03
C GLU A 76 -8.54 -13.74 -7.22
N ASP A 77 -7.42 -14.46 -7.21
CA ASP A 77 -6.20 -13.98 -6.56
C ASP A 77 -5.63 -12.78 -7.32
N VAL A 78 -5.40 -11.68 -6.60
CA VAL A 78 -4.88 -10.43 -7.16
C VAL A 78 -3.62 -10.01 -6.41
N GLN A 79 -2.56 -9.73 -7.16
CA GLN A 79 -1.37 -9.04 -6.65
C GLN A 79 -1.44 -7.56 -7.03
N THR A 80 -1.22 -6.70 -6.04
CA THR A 80 -1.07 -5.24 -6.20
C THR A 80 0.40 -4.87 -5.98
N ILE A 81 0.93 -3.97 -6.81
CA ILE A 81 2.33 -3.50 -6.70
C ILE A 81 2.30 -2.02 -6.39
N VAL A 82 2.97 -1.63 -5.30
CA VAL A 82 3.22 -0.23 -4.93
C VAL A 82 4.67 0.08 -5.23
N THR A 83 4.94 1.09 -6.07
CA THR A 83 6.31 1.49 -6.43
C THR A 83 6.60 2.90 -5.95
N ASN A 84 7.64 3.04 -5.12
CA ASN A 84 8.13 4.31 -4.59
C ASN A 84 9.36 4.80 -5.38
N HIS A 85 9.17 5.81 -6.23
CA HIS A 85 10.23 6.42 -7.04
C HIS A 85 10.89 7.57 -6.27
N ARG A 86 12.16 7.43 -5.91
CA ARG A 86 12.89 8.48 -5.17
C ARG A 86 12.93 9.77 -5.99
N LEU A 87 12.53 10.89 -5.40
CA LEU A 87 12.59 12.19 -6.04
C LEU A 87 14.06 12.65 -6.24
N PRO A 88 14.36 13.40 -7.31
CA PRO A 88 15.69 13.91 -7.57
C PRO A 88 16.11 14.94 -6.51
N THR A 89 17.42 15.11 -6.33
CA THR A 89 18.00 16.15 -5.47
C THR A 89 18.99 16.96 -6.29
N LEU A 90 18.79 18.28 -6.37
CA LEU A 90 19.76 19.21 -6.95
C LEU A 90 20.60 19.82 -5.83
N SER A 91 21.93 19.70 -5.93
CA SER A 91 22.89 20.31 -5.01
C SER A 91 23.75 21.32 -5.77
N VAL A 92 23.90 22.53 -5.22
CA VAL A 92 24.75 23.59 -5.79
C VAL A 92 25.80 23.99 -4.75
N THR A 93 27.08 24.01 -5.14
CA THR A 93 28.18 24.45 -4.26
C THR A 93 29.05 25.46 -4.99
N LYS A 94 29.25 26.63 -4.39
CA LYS A 94 30.22 27.63 -4.87
C LYS A 94 31.56 27.39 -4.19
N LYS A 95 32.63 27.27 -4.99
CA LYS A 95 34.02 27.24 -4.51
C LYS A 95 34.78 28.43 -5.09
N VAL A 96 35.48 29.18 -4.24
CA VAL A 96 36.43 30.21 -4.66
C VAL A 96 37.82 29.72 -4.28
N THR A 97 38.74 29.73 -5.24
CA THR A 97 40.18 29.45 -5.01
C THR A 97 40.98 30.69 -5.41
N GLY A 98 42.00 31.03 -4.63
CA GLY A 98 42.98 32.06 -4.96
C GLY A 98 44.09 31.55 -5.86
#